data_AF-A0A7W0NPZ4-F1
#
_entry.id   AF-A0A7W0NPZ4-F1
#
_cell.length_a   1.000
_cell.length_b   1.000
_cell.length_c   1.000
_cell.angle_alpha   90.00
_cell.angle_beta   90.00
_cell.angle_gamma   90.00
#
_symmetry.space_group_name_H-M   'P 1'
#
loop_
_entity.id
_entity.type
_entity.pdbx_description
1 polymer ?
#
loop_
_entity_poly.entity_id
_entity_poly.type
_entity_poly.pdbx_seq_one_letter_code
_entity_poly.pdbx_strand_id
1 'polypeptide(L)'
;FTGIHILDPRVFDYIEPGVYSDIVPQVYRPALDRGDPIAAHVTDGNWYELSTIPRYLDISLAMMNGTDVITGANCKVSASASIRDSVIWDNVTIADEVSLYRTIIADGVSLEPGEHFENAAIVRAEMVRSCDEIPEKALKGYIQGQNYIVPLN
;
A
#
# COMPACT_ATOMS: atom_id res chain seq x y z
N PHE A 1 9.56 -16.16 -3.52
CA PHE A 1 8.32 -16.91 -3.76
C PHE A 1 7.15 -15.98 -3.49
N THR A 2 5.98 -16.21 -4.09
CA THR A 2 4.84 -15.26 -4.08
C THR A 2 4.05 -15.22 -2.77
N GLY A 3 4.41 -16.06 -1.79
CA GLY A 3 3.63 -16.26 -0.56
C GLY A 3 2.37 -17.12 -0.75
N ILE A 4 2.11 -17.61 -1.97
CA ILE A 4 0.99 -18.51 -2.28
C ILE A 4 1.46 -19.95 -2.12
N HIS A 5 0.74 -20.71 -1.31
CA HIS A 5 1.13 -22.08 -0.98
C HIS A 5 -0.05 -23.04 -1.14
N ILE A 6 0.23 -24.24 -1.66
CA ILE A 6 -0.65 -25.40 -1.56
C ILE A 6 0.02 -26.33 -0.56
N LEU A 7 -0.65 -26.57 0.57
CA LEU A 7 -0.06 -27.26 1.71
C LEU A 7 -0.85 -28.52 2.05
N ASP A 8 -0.12 -29.59 2.35
CA ASP A 8 -0.65 -30.78 2.99
C ASP A 8 -0.84 -30.51 4.50
N PRO A 9 -1.90 -31.01 5.16
CA PRO A 9 -2.11 -30.83 6.60
C PRO A 9 -0.92 -31.24 7.49
N ARG A 10 -0.03 -32.13 7.02
CA ARG A 10 1.24 -32.47 7.70
C ARG A 10 2.14 -31.26 7.97
N VAL A 11 1.89 -30.11 7.33
CA VAL A 11 2.56 -28.86 7.66
C VAL A 11 2.42 -28.51 9.15
N PHE A 12 1.33 -28.92 9.80
CA PHE A 12 1.10 -28.67 11.22
C PHE A 12 2.02 -29.50 12.13
N ASP A 13 2.68 -30.55 11.63
CA ASP A 13 3.69 -31.29 12.40
C ASP A 13 4.92 -30.42 12.72
N TYR A 14 5.10 -29.32 12.00
CA TYR A 14 6.20 -28.35 12.17
C TYR A 14 5.78 -27.08 12.92
N ILE A 15 4.48 -26.88 13.14
CA ILE A 15 3.93 -25.65 13.70
C ILE A 15 3.40 -25.96 15.09
N GLU A 16 4.10 -25.47 16.11
CA GLU A 16 3.65 -25.64 17.49
C GLU A 16 2.42 -24.76 17.79
N PRO A 17 1.35 -25.33 18.38
CA PRO A 17 0.16 -24.57 18.72
C PRO A 17 0.45 -23.40 19.66
N GLY A 18 0.01 -22.20 19.30
CA GLY A 18 0.15 -21.00 20.12
C GLY A 18 1.55 -20.37 20.13
N VAL A 19 2.49 -20.90 19.35
CA VAL A 19 3.84 -20.33 19.21
C VAL A 19 3.98 -19.67 17.84
N TYR A 20 4.65 -18.53 17.80
CA TYR A 20 4.99 -17.87 16.53
C TYR A 20 5.83 -18.80 15.65
N SER A 21 5.45 -18.92 14.38
CA SER A 21 6.16 -19.73 13.40
C SER A 21 6.26 -18.98 12.07
N ASP A 22 7.47 -18.92 11.50
CA ASP A 22 7.70 -18.46 10.13
C ASP A 22 7.84 -19.69 9.21
N ILE A 23 7.23 -19.60 8.03
CA ILE A 23 7.16 -20.72 7.08
C ILE A 23 8.55 -21.15 6.60
N VAL A 24 9.54 -20.25 6.51
CA VAL A 24 10.86 -20.61 5.97
C VAL A 24 11.74 -21.28 7.03
N PRO A 25 12.06 -20.65 8.17
CA PRO A 25 12.97 -21.22 9.15
C PRO A 25 12.36 -22.37 9.96
N GLN A 26 11.06 -22.32 10.27
CA GLN A 26 10.42 -23.27 11.17
C GLN A 26 9.68 -24.40 10.44
N VAL A 27 9.37 -24.25 9.15
CA VAL A 27 8.65 -25.28 8.39
C VAL A 27 9.50 -25.82 7.24
N TYR A 28 9.85 -25.00 6.26
CA TYR A 28 10.53 -25.49 5.05
C TYR A 28 11.92 -26.05 5.29
N ARG A 29 12.75 -25.37 6.08
CA ARG A 29 14.10 -25.88 6.38
C ARG A 29 14.06 -27.23 7.13
N PRO A 30 13.32 -27.37 8.25
CA PRO A 30 13.20 -28.67 8.92
C PRO A 30 12.60 -29.77 8.06
N ALA A 31 11.61 -29.45 7.22
CA ALA A 31 11.01 -30.41 6.31
C ALA A 31 12.00 -30.93 5.26
N LEU A 32 12.79 -30.04 4.66
CA LEU A 32 13.87 -30.43 3.75
C LEU A 32 14.92 -31.29 4.45
N ASP A 33 15.32 -30.93 5.67
CA ASP A 33 16.29 -31.68 6.46
C ASP A 33 15.79 -33.10 6.81
N ARG A 34 14.48 -33.26 7.02
CA ARG A 34 13.81 -34.56 7.23
C ARG A 34 13.65 -35.38 5.95
N GLY A 35 13.87 -34.78 4.78
CA GLY A 35 13.64 -35.40 3.48
C GLY A 35 12.18 -35.36 3.02
N ASP A 36 11.34 -34.52 3.61
CA ASP A 36 9.97 -34.31 3.16
C ASP A 36 9.94 -33.62 1.78
N PRO A 37 8.95 -33.95 0.93
CA PRO A 37 8.85 -33.35 -0.39
C PRO A 37 8.38 -31.88 -0.30
N ILE A 38 9.24 -30.96 -0.75
CA ILE A 38 8.86 -29.58 -1.07
C ILE A 38 9.06 -29.36 -2.56
N ALA A 39 7.99 -28.99 -3.25
CA ALA A 39 7.98 -28.70 -4.67
C ALA A 39 7.62 -27.23 -4.94
N ALA A 40 7.97 -26.74 -6.12
CA ALA A 40 7.58 -25.42 -6.60
C ALA A 40 6.82 -25.56 -7.93
N HIS A 41 5.77 -24.77 -8.09
CA HIS A 41 5.15 -24.54 -9.39
C HIS A 41 5.67 -23.20 -9.94
N VAL A 42 6.27 -23.24 -11.13
CA VAL A 42 6.77 -22.06 -11.83
C VAL A 42 5.79 -21.71 -12.94
N THR A 43 5.44 -20.43 -13.06
CA THR A 43 4.49 -19.92 -14.04
C THR A 43 5.03 -18.61 -14.63
N ASP A 44 4.62 -18.31 -15.86
CA ASP A 44 4.89 -17.04 -16.55
C ASP A 44 3.83 -15.97 -16.23
N GLY A 45 2.92 -16.25 -15.28
CA GLY A 45 1.92 -15.29 -14.82
C GLY A 45 2.53 -14.08 -14.11
N ASN A 46 1.90 -12.92 -14.27
CA ASN A 46 2.32 -11.70 -13.59
C ASN A 46 2.06 -11.78 -12.08
N TRP A 47 3.02 -11.33 -11.29
CA TRP A 47 2.89 -11.16 -9.85
C TRP A 47 3.41 -9.79 -9.44
N TYR A 48 2.69 -9.13 -8.54
CA TYR A 48 2.97 -7.78 -8.09
C TYR A 48 3.12 -7.72 -6.58
N GLU A 49 4.16 -7.05 -6.10
CA GLU A 49 4.45 -6.88 -4.68
C GLU A 49 4.06 -5.48 -4.20
N LEU A 50 3.06 -5.39 -3.32
CA LEU A 50 2.58 -4.12 -2.76
C LEU A 50 3.20 -3.84 -1.37
N SER A 51 4.51 -4.02 -1.24
CA SER A 51 5.21 -3.94 0.07
C SER A 51 5.72 -2.54 0.44
N THR A 52 5.64 -1.57 -0.47
CA THR A 52 6.01 -0.18 -0.20
C THR A 52 4.97 0.77 -0.82
N ILE A 53 4.84 1.97 -0.26
CA ILE A 53 3.91 2.98 -0.78
C ILE A 53 4.23 3.37 -2.24
N PRO A 54 5.51 3.60 -2.64
CA PRO A 54 5.84 3.85 -4.05
C PRO A 54 5.45 2.68 -4.98
N ARG A 55 5.72 1.43 -4.58
CA ARG A 55 5.32 0.25 -5.37
C ARG A 55 3.80 0.15 -5.51
N TYR A 56 3.07 0.44 -4.44
CA TYR A 56 1.61 0.49 -4.50
C TYR A 56 1.12 1.50 -5.55
N LEU A 57 1.69 2.71 -5.57
CA LEU A 57 1.33 3.72 -6.57
C LEU A 57 1.68 3.24 -7.99
N ASP A 58 2.92 2.81 -8.22
CA ASP A 58 3.39 2.37 -9.55
C ASP A 58 2.55 1.24 -10.12
N ILE A 59 2.24 0.24 -9.30
CA ILE A 59 1.41 -0.90 -9.71
C ILE A 59 -0.03 -0.45 -9.94
N SER A 60 -0.58 0.42 -9.09
CA SER A 60 -1.93 0.96 -9.30
C SER A 60 -2.03 1.72 -10.62
N LEU A 61 -1.05 2.57 -10.93
CA LEU A 61 -0.96 3.30 -12.20
C LEU A 61 -0.87 2.34 -13.40
N ALA A 62 -0.02 1.31 -13.30
CA ALA A 62 0.11 0.30 -14.35
C ALA A 62 -1.19 -0.49 -14.59
N MET A 63 -2.01 -0.67 -13.55
CA MET A 63 -3.28 -1.41 -13.63
C MET A 63 -4.46 -0.57 -14.14
N MET A 64 -4.32 0.75 -14.22
CA MET A 64 -5.41 1.65 -14.63
C MET A 64 -5.69 1.67 -16.13
N ASN A 65 -4.96 0.90 -16.94
CA ASN A 65 -5.27 0.62 -18.36
C ASN A 65 -5.65 1.87 -19.19
N GLY A 66 -4.87 2.95 -19.06
CA GLY A 66 -5.08 4.21 -19.80
C GLY A 66 -5.97 5.23 -19.10
N THR A 67 -6.36 4.99 -17.85
CA THR A 67 -6.98 6.00 -16.97
C THR A 67 -5.90 6.70 -16.15
N ASP A 68 -5.90 8.03 -16.15
CA ASP A 68 -4.90 8.83 -15.41
C ASP A 68 -5.25 8.99 -13.93
N VAL A 69 -6.54 8.89 -13.56
CA VAL A 69 -7.02 9.11 -12.19
C VAL A 69 -8.13 8.12 -11.85
N ILE A 70 -7.98 7.41 -10.73
CA ILE A 70 -9.07 6.65 -10.12
C ILE A 70 -9.55 7.36 -8.87
N THR A 71 -10.88 7.41 -8.69
CA THR A 71 -11.52 8.10 -7.58
C THR A 71 -12.50 7.16 -6.88
N GLY A 72 -12.41 7.09 -5.56
CA GLY A 72 -13.32 6.36 -4.70
C GLY A 72 -14.71 7.01 -4.58
N ALA A 73 -15.52 6.47 -3.67
CA ALA A 73 -16.87 6.95 -3.42
C ALA A 73 -16.87 8.31 -2.69
N ASN A 74 -17.96 9.08 -2.88
CA ASN A 74 -18.25 10.31 -2.14
C ASN A 74 -17.18 11.41 -2.21
N CYS A 75 -16.37 11.41 -3.28
CA CYS A 75 -15.39 12.46 -3.48
C CYS A 75 -16.03 13.74 -4.01
N LYS A 76 -15.52 14.89 -3.55
CA LYS A 76 -15.87 16.22 -4.04
C LYS A 76 -14.63 16.84 -4.64
N VAL A 77 -14.52 16.79 -5.95
CA VAL A 77 -13.38 17.32 -6.69
C VAL A 77 -13.81 18.57 -7.42
N SER A 78 -13.13 19.69 -7.17
CA SER A 78 -13.36 20.93 -7.92
C SER A 78 -13.08 20.73 -9.41
N ALA A 79 -13.89 21.37 -10.25
CA ALA A 79 -13.68 21.38 -11.70
C ALA A 79 -12.39 22.10 -12.13
N SER A 80 -11.79 22.93 -11.27
CA SER A 80 -10.52 23.59 -11.55
C SER A 80 -9.29 22.87 -11.00
N ALA A 81 -9.48 21.74 -10.29
CA ALA A 81 -8.37 20.91 -9.87
C ALA A 81 -7.72 20.21 -11.08
N SER A 82 -6.39 20.15 -11.09
CA SER A 82 -5.60 19.44 -12.10
C SER A 82 -4.97 18.20 -11.47
N ILE A 83 -5.41 17.02 -11.88
CA ILE A 83 -5.04 15.75 -11.26
C ILE A 83 -4.54 14.80 -12.35
N ARG A 84 -3.34 14.25 -12.17
CA ARG A 84 -2.74 13.29 -13.10
C ARG A 84 -2.03 12.17 -12.36
N ASP A 85 -2.06 10.98 -12.94
CA ASP A 85 -1.39 9.76 -12.44
C ASP A 85 -1.63 9.58 -10.93
N SER A 86 -2.88 9.67 -10.48
CA SER A 86 -3.18 9.71 -9.03
C SER A 86 -4.30 8.78 -8.63
N VAL A 87 -4.20 8.29 -7.40
CA VAL A 87 -5.18 7.40 -6.77
C VAL A 87 -5.85 8.16 -5.64
N ILE A 88 -7.17 8.34 -5.75
CA ILE A 88 -7.98 9.02 -4.75
C ILE A 88 -8.93 8.00 -4.12
N TRP A 89 -8.87 7.84 -2.80
CA TRP A 89 -9.73 6.91 -2.06
C TRP A 89 -11.08 7.57 -1.72
N ASP A 90 -11.76 7.12 -0.68
CA ASP A 90 -13.15 7.50 -0.41
C ASP A 90 -13.25 8.80 0.41
N ASN A 91 -14.33 9.55 0.20
CA ASN A 91 -14.69 10.73 0.99
C ASN A 91 -13.63 11.86 0.93
N VAL A 92 -12.90 11.96 -0.17
CA VAL A 92 -11.88 12.99 -0.37
C VAL A 92 -12.52 14.29 -0.87
N THR A 93 -12.07 15.42 -0.33
CA THR A 93 -12.42 16.75 -0.85
C THR A 93 -11.20 17.42 -1.45
N ILE A 94 -11.29 17.85 -2.71
CA ILE A 94 -10.24 18.56 -3.43
C ILE A 94 -10.79 19.92 -3.85
N ALA A 95 -10.27 20.98 -3.25
CA ALA A 95 -10.71 22.35 -3.50
C ALA A 95 -10.19 22.91 -4.84
N ASP A 96 -10.55 24.17 -5.12
CA ASP A 96 -10.22 24.87 -6.35
C ASP A 96 -8.70 25.04 -6.53
N GLU A 97 -8.24 24.98 -7.78
CA GLU A 97 -6.84 25.20 -8.17
C GLU A 97 -5.81 24.25 -7.52
N VAL A 98 -6.25 23.13 -6.96
CA VAL A 98 -5.33 22.09 -6.45
C VAL A 98 -4.64 21.39 -7.62
N SER A 99 -3.34 21.13 -7.49
CA SER A 99 -2.56 20.40 -8.48
C SER A 99 -1.92 19.15 -7.90
N LEU A 100 -2.31 17.99 -8.43
CA LEU A 100 -1.83 16.68 -7.99
C LEU A 100 -1.15 15.94 -9.15
N TYR A 101 0.04 15.42 -8.88
CA TYR A 101 0.74 14.56 -9.82
C TYR A 101 1.39 13.38 -9.11
N ARG A 102 1.07 12.14 -9.51
CA ARG A 102 1.63 10.94 -8.86
C ARG A 102 1.37 10.92 -7.36
N THR A 103 0.10 11.07 -6.99
CA THR A 103 -0.31 11.13 -5.58
C THR A 103 -1.23 9.98 -5.19
N ILE A 104 -1.18 9.63 -3.90
CA ILE A 104 -2.20 8.83 -3.23
C ILE A 104 -2.90 9.74 -2.23
N ILE A 105 -4.19 9.96 -2.42
CA ILE A 105 -5.02 10.74 -1.49
C ILE A 105 -5.92 9.77 -0.74
N ALA A 106 -5.57 9.47 0.50
CA ALA A 106 -6.26 8.48 1.31
C ALA A 106 -7.60 9.00 1.84
N ASP A 107 -8.36 8.10 2.47
CA ASP A 107 -9.75 8.38 2.88
C ASP A 107 -9.88 9.66 3.70
N GLY A 108 -10.94 10.42 3.43
CA GLY A 108 -11.32 11.59 4.24
C GLY A 108 -10.31 12.74 4.22
N VAL A 109 -9.29 12.71 3.37
CA VAL A 109 -8.38 13.84 3.17
C VAL A 109 -9.15 15.01 2.54
N SER A 110 -8.87 16.21 3.01
CA SER A 110 -9.39 17.46 2.44
C SER A 110 -8.21 18.35 2.06
N LEU A 111 -8.11 18.72 0.79
CA LEU A 111 -7.06 19.60 0.27
C LEU A 111 -7.61 21.01 0.08
N GLU A 112 -6.84 22.00 0.53
CA GLU A 112 -7.20 23.41 0.51
C GLU A 112 -6.93 24.05 -0.86
N PRO A 113 -7.58 25.18 -1.21
CA PRO A 113 -7.40 25.80 -2.51
C PRO A 113 -5.94 26.13 -2.83
N GLY A 114 -5.51 25.82 -4.05
CA GLY A 114 -4.15 26.13 -4.54
C GLY A 114 -3.03 25.24 -4.01
N GLU A 115 -3.32 24.20 -3.23
CA GLU A 115 -2.29 23.25 -2.78
C GLU A 115 -1.70 22.46 -3.96
N HIS A 116 -0.41 22.15 -3.87
CA HIS A 116 0.31 21.39 -4.89
C HIS A 116 1.12 20.25 -4.29
N PHE A 117 0.91 19.04 -4.80
CA PHE A 117 1.63 17.85 -4.34
C PHE A 117 2.05 16.98 -5.53
N GLU A 118 3.31 16.54 -5.47
CA GLU A 118 3.91 15.65 -6.45
C GLU A 118 4.59 14.47 -5.75
N ASN A 119 4.43 13.26 -6.31
CA ASN A 119 5.05 12.03 -5.80
C ASN A 119 4.86 11.88 -4.29
N ALA A 120 3.62 11.86 -3.82
CA ALA A 120 3.30 11.91 -2.40
C ALA A 120 2.11 11.03 -2.02
N ALA A 121 2.13 10.47 -0.81
CA ALA A 121 0.97 9.88 -0.17
C ALA A 121 0.48 10.82 0.94
N ILE A 122 -0.83 11.08 0.97
CA ILE A 122 -1.44 12.03 1.88
C ILE A 122 -2.51 11.30 2.68
N VAL A 123 -2.42 11.41 4.01
CA VAL A 123 -3.38 10.89 4.97
C VAL A 123 -3.82 12.01 5.91
N ARG A 124 -4.89 11.80 6.70
CA ARG A 124 -5.28 12.75 7.74
C ARG A 124 -4.22 12.81 8.83
N ALA A 125 -3.82 14.01 9.24
CA ALA A 125 -2.81 14.21 10.29
C ALA A 125 -3.23 13.55 11.63
N GLU A 126 -4.53 13.49 11.90
CA GLU A 126 -5.08 12.84 13.08
C GLU A 126 -4.66 11.37 13.20
N MET A 127 -4.54 10.64 12.09
CA MET A 127 -4.13 9.22 12.11
C MET A 127 -2.70 9.04 12.65
N VAL A 128 -1.85 10.04 12.46
CA VAL A 128 -0.48 10.04 12.98
C VAL A 128 -0.45 10.54 14.42
N ARG A 129 -1.30 11.54 14.76
CA ARG A 129 -1.41 12.06 16.13
C ARG A 129 -1.99 11.04 17.11
N SER A 130 -2.86 10.15 16.64
CA SER A 130 -3.45 9.07 17.42
C SER A 130 -2.58 7.82 17.50
N CYS A 131 -1.34 7.87 16.99
CA CYS A 131 -0.45 6.72 16.92
C CYS A 131 0.49 6.71 18.12
N ASP A 132 0.36 5.71 19.00
CA ASP A 132 1.20 5.57 20.20
C ASP A 132 2.63 5.11 19.86
N GLU A 133 2.79 4.37 18.76
CA GLU A 133 4.07 3.86 18.29
C GLU A 133 4.18 3.98 16.77
N ILE A 134 5.24 4.62 16.30
CA ILE A 134 5.55 4.74 14.87
C ILE A 134 6.47 3.58 14.48
N PRO A 135 6.08 2.71 13.51
CA PRO A 135 6.93 1.62 13.07
C PRO A 135 8.30 2.11 12.58
N GLU A 136 9.37 1.37 12.90
CA GLU A 136 10.75 1.72 12.50
C GLU A 136 10.90 1.97 10.99
N LYS A 137 10.16 1.22 10.17
CA LYS A 137 10.18 1.30 8.70
C LYS A 137 9.19 2.31 8.11
N ALA A 138 8.48 3.08 8.94
CA ALA A 138 7.53 4.07 8.46
C ALA A 138 8.27 5.18 7.68
N LEU A 139 7.71 5.55 6.53
CA LEU A 139 8.20 6.70 5.79
C LEU A 139 7.90 7.99 6.57
N LYS A 140 8.88 8.89 6.58
CA LYS A 140 8.75 10.19 7.22
C LYS A 140 8.01 11.15 6.31
N GLY A 141 7.25 12.03 6.93
CA GLY A 141 6.46 13.06 6.29
C GLY A 141 6.39 14.32 7.15
N TYR A 142 5.53 15.24 6.75
CA TYR A 142 5.29 16.49 7.46
C TYR A 142 3.80 16.78 7.53
N ILE A 143 3.41 17.55 8.54
CA ILE A 143 2.03 18.02 8.68
C ILE A 143 1.86 19.33 7.91
N GLN A 144 0.82 19.41 7.08
CA GLN A 144 0.34 20.64 6.49
C GLN A 144 -1.17 20.72 6.72
N GLY A 145 -1.60 21.73 7.48
CA GLY A 145 -2.99 21.88 7.89
C GLY A 145 -3.51 20.65 8.65
N GLN A 146 -4.54 20.00 8.11
CA GLN A 146 -5.16 18.80 8.69
C GLN A 146 -4.61 17.49 8.10
N ASN A 147 -3.59 17.56 7.24
CA ASN A 147 -3.05 16.41 6.52
C ASN A 147 -1.60 16.12 6.93
N TYR A 148 -1.21 14.86 6.80
CA TYR A 148 0.17 14.39 6.90
C TYR A 148 0.61 13.87 5.53
N ILE A 149 1.70 14.45 5.02
CA ILE A 149 2.19 14.28 3.66
C ILE A 149 3.49 13.49 3.72
N VAL A 150 3.52 12.37 3.00
CA VAL A 150 4.67 11.47 2.89
C VAL A 150 5.21 11.55 1.45
N PRO A 151 6.36 12.21 1.23
CA PRO A 151 7.03 12.18 -0.06
C PRO A 151 7.49 10.76 -0.42
N LEU A 152 7.29 10.39 -1.69
CA LEU A 152 7.64 9.10 -2.29
C LEU A 152 8.90 9.27 -3.15
N ASN A 153 10.02 9.58 -2.49
CA ASN A 153 11.34 9.69 -3.12
C ASN A 153 11.97 8.31 -3.36
#